data_AF-A0A251X0S0-F1
#
_entry.id   AF-A0A251X0S0-F1
#
_cell.length_a   1.000
_cell.length_b   1.000
_cell.length_c   1.000
_cell.angle_alpha   90.00
_cell.angle_beta   90.00
_cell.angle_gamma   90.00
#
_symmetry.space_group_name_H-M   'P 1'
#
loop_
_entity.id
_entity.type
_entity.pdbx_description
1 polymer ?
#
loop_
_entity_poly.entity_id
_entity_poly.type
_entity_poly.pdbx_seq_one_letter_code
_entity_poly.pdbx_strand_id
1 'polypeptide(L)'
;MKFFASICFSLIAFANPVIGQTISPVAEEQAYIVKIFEKIQPRSFALNREICGYIGRNDAGRLVSSRLSTGSEAGCTLPHWPTKFDVIASFHTHSTYSPEYNSEVPSSTDMESDEASGIDGWIATPGGRLWYVDSSEMIAYQICGHHCVPQDPNYIDEPGQNIKPYYSYRAILKGEGY
;
A
#
# COMPACT_ATOMS: atom_id res chain seq x y z
N MET A 1 -7.16 -37.79 70.62
CA MET A 1 -6.38 -36.60 70.20
C MET A 1 -5.97 -36.77 68.74
N LYS A 2 -6.73 -36.23 67.79
CA LYS A 2 -6.31 -36.00 66.39
C LYS A 2 -7.07 -34.79 65.85
N PHE A 3 -6.36 -33.67 65.75
CA PHE A 3 -6.81 -32.42 65.13
C PHE A 3 -6.77 -32.60 63.60
N PHE A 4 -7.87 -32.30 62.90
CA PHE A 4 -7.86 -32.08 61.45
C PHE A 4 -7.91 -30.57 61.20
N ALA A 5 -6.81 -30.01 60.68
CA ALA A 5 -6.73 -28.63 60.23
C ALA A 5 -7.27 -28.55 58.79
N SER A 6 -8.33 -27.78 58.59
CA SER A 6 -8.90 -27.51 57.27
C SER A 6 -8.20 -26.26 56.70
N ILE A 7 -7.39 -26.44 55.66
CA ILE A 7 -6.73 -25.34 54.94
C ILE A 7 -7.66 -24.88 53.82
N CYS A 8 -8.21 -23.67 53.97
CA CYS A 8 -9.01 -23.00 52.96
C CYS A 8 -8.07 -22.37 51.92
N PHE A 9 -8.04 -22.91 50.71
CA PHE A 9 -7.31 -22.32 49.57
C PHE A 9 -8.16 -21.20 48.96
N SER A 10 -7.82 -19.95 49.25
CA SER A 10 -8.39 -18.80 48.53
C SER A 10 -7.82 -18.74 47.12
N LEU A 11 -8.68 -18.98 46.13
CA LEU A 11 -8.41 -18.70 44.71
C LEU A 11 -8.35 -17.19 44.49
N ILE A 12 -7.14 -16.66 44.34
CA ILE A 12 -6.92 -15.29 43.85
C ILE A 12 -7.05 -15.34 42.32
N ALA A 13 -8.16 -14.79 41.80
CA ALA A 13 -8.34 -14.58 40.38
C ALA A 13 -7.46 -13.41 39.92
N PHE A 14 -6.35 -13.70 39.23
CA PHE A 14 -5.57 -12.71 38.52
C PHE A 14 -6.34 -12.30 37.26
N ALA A 15 -6.97 -11.12 37.29
CA ALA A 15 -7.50 -10.49 36.09
C ALA A 15 -6.32 -10.07 35.21
N ASN A 16 -6.08 -10.80 34.12
CA ASN A 16 -5.11 -10.40 33.11
C ASN A 16 -5.63 -9.13 32.41
N PRO A 17 -4.87 -8.02 32.40
CA PRO A 17 -5.24 -6.87 31.60
C PRO A 17 -5.13 -7.26 30.12
N VAL A 18 -6.26 -7.24 29.42
CA VAL A 18 -6.28 -7.33 27.96
C VAL A 18 -5.69 -6.01 27.45
N ILE A 19 -4.41 -6.03 27.11
CA ILE A 19 -3.77 -4.94 26.37
C ILE A 19 -4.33 -5.00 24.96
N GLY A 20 -5.30 -4.15 24.64
CA GLY A 20 -5.75 -3.94 23.26
C GLY A 20 -4.59 -3.38 22.45
N GLN A 21 -4.11 -4.15 21.47
CA GLN A 21 -3.05 -3.68 20.56
C GLN A 21 -3.61 -2.56 19.69
N THR A 22 -3.18 -1.33 19.90
CA THR A 22 -3.42 -0.21 18.99
C THR A 22 -2.61 -0.43 17.72
N ILE A 23 -3.27 -0.73 16.61
CA ILE A 23 -2.64 -0.80 15.28
C ILE A 23 -2.26 0.63 14.87
N SER A 24 -1.03 0.84 14.40
CA SER A 24 -0.61 2.14 13.83
C SER A 24 -1.50 2.52 12.65
N PRO A 25 -1.89 3.80 12.47
CA PRO A 25 -2.70 4.24 11.31
C PRO A 25 -2.13 3.78 9.96
N VAL A 26 -0.81 3.80 9.80
CA VAL A 26 -0.12 3.34 8.58
C VAL A 26 -0.29 1.84 8.36
N ALA A 27 -0.30 1.04 9.43
CA ALA A 27 -0.51 -0.40 9.33
C ALA A 27 -1.97 -0.75 9.00
N GLU A 28 -2.94 0.03 9.47
CA GLU A 28 -4.34 -0.07 9.06
C GLU A 28 -4.51 0.23 7.56
N GLU A 29 -3.88 1.31 7.11
CA GLU A 29 -3.88 1.75 5.71
C GLU A 29 -3.24 0.72 4.77
N GLN A 30 -2.05 0.20 5.14
CA GLN A 30 -1.38 -0.86 4.40
C GLN A 30 -2.27 -2.10 4.28
N ALA A 31 -2.91 -2.55 5.37
CA ALA A 31 -3.79 -3.71 5.33
C ALA A 31 -5.03 -3.47 4.45
N TYR A 32 -5.51 -2.23 4.38
CA TYR A 32 -6.63 -1.84 3.53
C TYR A 32 -6.23 -1.82 2.05
N ILE A 33 -5.08 -1.22 1.71
CA ILE A 33 -4.64 -1.11 0.32
C ILE A 33 -4.23 -2.47 -0.27
N VAL A 34 -3.62 -3.36 0.52
CA VAL A 34 -3.32 -4.73 0.08
C VAL A 34 -4.59 -5.43 -0.39
N LYS A 35 -5.71 -5.32 0.34
CA LYS A 35 -7.00 -5.91 -0.06
C LYS A 35 -7.56 -5.30 -1.35
N ILE A 36 -7.31 -4.01 -1.58
CA ILE A 36 -7.68 -3.36 -2.85
C ILE A 36 -6.84 -3.97 -3.97
N PHE A 37 -5.52 -4.04 -3.82
CA PHE A 37 -4.61 -4.57 -4.83
C PHE A 37 -4.81 -6.06 -5.11
N GLU A 38 -5.12 -6.88 -4.09
CA GLU A 38 -5.54 -8.27 -4.26
C GLU A 38 -6.69 -8.42 -5.26
N LYS A 39 -7.61 -7.45 -5.28
CA LYS A 39 -8.76 -7.45 -6.19
C LYS A 39 -8.46 -6.86 -7.56
N ILE A 40 -7.65 -5.80 -7.64
CA ILE A 40 -7.49 -5.03 -8.88
C ILE A 40 -6.25 -5.42 -9.71
N GLN A 41 -5.18 -5.95 -9.11
CA GLN A 41 -3.97 -6.38 -9.83
C GLN A 41 -4.28 -7.41 -10.95
N PRO A 42 -5.02 -8.52 -10.70
CA PRO A 42 -5.32 -9.48 -11.77
C PRO A 42 -6.07 -8.87 -12.95
N ARG A 43 -6.94 -7.88 -12.67
CA ARG A 43 -7.67 -7.14 -13.71
C ARG A 43 -6.75 -6.16 -14.45
N SER A 44 -5.85 -5.49 -13.74
CA SER A 44 -4.82 -4.61 -14.30
C SER A 44 -3.98 -5.35 -15.34
N PHE A 45 -3.49 -6.54 -14.98
CA PHE A 45 -2.73 -7.42 -15.86
C PHE A 45 -3.52 -7.82 -17.09
N ALA A 46 -4.73 -8.37 -16.90
CA ALA A 46 -5.56 -8.88 -17.99
C ALA A 46 -5.97 -7.80 -19.00
N LEU A 47 -6.04 -6.54 -18.58
CA LEU A 47 -6.37 -5.42 -19.44
C LEU A 47 -5.14 -4.75 -20.05
N ASN A 48 -3.93 -5.03 -19.54
CA ASN A 48 -2.74 -4.21 -19.74
C ASN A 48 -3.04 -2.72 -19.48
N ARG A 49 -3.66 -2.41 -18.34
CA ARG A 49 -4.04 -1.05 -17.94
C ARG A 49 -3.83 -0.84 -16.46
N GLU A 50 -3.27 0.32 -16.11
CA GLU A 50 -3.28 0.80 -14.75
C GLU A 50 -4.72 1.04 -14.24
N ILE A 51 -4.95 0.73 -12.98
CA ILE A 51 -6.22 0.96 -12.28
C ILE A 51 -5.92 1.80 -11.05
N CYS A 52 -6.55 2.97 -10.95
CA CYS A 52 -6.24 3.93 -9.90
C CYS A 52 -7.49 4.43 -9.15
N GLY A 53 -7.25 5.04 -7.99
CA GLY A 53 -8.26 5.63 -7.14
C GLY A 53 -7.67 6.38 -5.95
N TYR A 54 -8.51 6.67 -4.98
CA TYR A 54 -8.14 7.30 -3.72
C TYR A 54 -8.61 6.46 -2.56
N ILE A 55 -7.86 6.49 -1.46
CA ILE A 55 -8.33 6.07 -0.15
C ILE A 55 -8.42 7.28 0.78
N GLY A 56 -9.25 7.15 1.81
CA GLY A 56 -9.48 8.21 2.77
C GLY A 56 -10.32 7.76 3.95
N ARG A 57 -10.65 8.69 4.84
CA ARG A 57 -11.46 8.44 6.03
C ARG A 57 -12.81 9.14 5.91
N ASN A 58 -13.88 8.39 6.12
CA ASN A 58 -15.22 8.98 6.20
C ASN A 58 -15.47 9.62 7.59
N ASP A 59 -16.65 10.22 7.78
CA ASP A 59 -17.05 10.86 9.04
C ASP A 59 -17.00 9.94 10.28
N ALA A 60 -17.02 8.62 10.08
CA ALA A 60 -16.88 7.63 11.15
C ALA A 60 -15.41 7.21 11.41
N GLY A 61 -14.44 7.86 10.75
CA GLY A 61 -13.01 7.56 10.83
C GLY A 61 -12.58 6.29 10.07
N ARG A 62 -13.49 5.64 9.33
CA ARG A 62 -13.23 4.36 8.66
C ARG A 62 -12.59 4.58 7.30
N LEU A 63 -11.62 3.72 6.96
CA LEU A 63 -11.04 3.68 5.62
C LEU A 63 -12.10 3.33 4.57
N VAL A 64 -12.14 4.14 3.53
CA VAL A 64 -13.00 4.01 2.36
C VAL A 64 -12.17 4.28 1.10
N SER A 65 -12.66 3.85 -0.06
CA SER A 65 -12.05 4.11 -1.36
C SER A 65 -13.01 4.80 -2.31
N SER A 66 -12.45 5.55 -3.26
CA SER A 66 -13.20 6.17 -4.35
C SER A 66 -13.69 5.13 -5.37
N ARG A 67 -14.38 5.60 -6.41
CA ARG A 67 -14.60 4.77 -7.60
C ARG A 67 -13.26 4.60 -8.32
N LEU A 68 -13.05 3.40 -8.88
CA LEU A 68 -11.86 3.11 -9.67
C LEU A 68 -11.92 3.80 -11.03
N SER A 69 -10.78 4.33 -11.46
CA SER A 69 -10.50 4.72 -12.85
C SER A 69 -9.67 3.62 -13.53
N THR A 70 -9.76 3.53 -14.86
CA THR A 70 -8.92 2.62 -15.66
C THR A 70 -8.20 3.44 -16.70
N GLY A 71 -6.87 3.41 -16.63
CA GLY A 71 -5.99 4.28 -17.37
C GLY A 71 -5.53 3.69 -18.70
N SER A 72 -4.26 3.91 -18.99
CA SER A 72 -3.48 3.33 -20.09
C SER A 72 -2.48 2.30 -19.55
N GLU A 73 -1.53 1.82 -20.35
CA GLU A 73 -0.49 0.88 -19.89
C GLU A 73 0.48 1.51 -18.88
N ALA A 74 0.80 2.79 -19.02
CA ALA A 74 1.80 3.48 -18.23
C ALA A 74 1.27 4.84 -17.74
N GLY A 75 0.05 4.83 -17.21
CA GLY A 75 -0.51 6.00 -16.56
C GLY A 75 -2.01 5.88 -16.31
N CYS A 76 -2.47 6.47 -15.22
CA CYS A 76 -3.88 6.49 -14.85
C CYS A 76 -4.30 7.90 -14.44
N THR A 77 -5.27 8.47 -15.15
CA THR A 77 -5.93 9.69 -14.69
C THR A 77 -6.80 9.35 -13.49
N LEU A 78 -6.44 9.88 -12.33
CA LEU A 78 -7.18 9.71 -11.09
C LEU A 78 -8.65 10.15 -11.28
N PRO A 79 -9.60 9.47 -10.61
CA PRO A 79 -11.01 9.86 -10.66
C PRO A 79 -11.20 11.28 -10.10
N HIS A 80 -12.37 11.87 -10.32
CA HIS A 80 -12.69 13.15 -9.69
C HIS A 80 -12.53 13.08 -8.16
N TRP A 81 -11.98 14.15 -7.59
CA TRP A 81 -11.74 14.26 -6.15
C TRP A 81 -13.00 13.92 -5.33
N PRO A 82 -12.94 12.92 -4.43
CA PRO A 82 -14.08 12.54 -3.62
C PRO A 82 -14.52 13.64 -2.66
N THR A 83 -15.83 13.85 -2.51
CA THR A 83 -16.40 14.84 -1.57
C THR A 83 -17.03 14.21 -0.32
N LYS A 84 -16.97 12.87 -0.20
CA LYS A 84 -17.66 12.11 0.85
C LYS A 84 -16.74 11.59 1.95
N PHE A 85 -15.45 11.84 1.84
CA PHE A 85 -14.44 11.41 2.78
C PHE A 85 -13.19 12.27 2.61
N ASP A 86 -12.39 12.38 3.67
CA ASP A 86 -11.11 13.05 3.65
C ASP A 86 -10.09 12.15 2.98
N VAL A 87 -9.60 12.55 1.81
CA VAL A 87 -8.59 11.79 1.05
C VAL A 87 -7.27 11.86 1.80
N ILE A 88 -6.61 10.71 1.92
CA ILE A 88 -5.30 10.60 2.60
C ILE A 88 -4.20 10.11 1.66
N ALA A 89 -4.55 9.28 0.65
CA ALA A 89 -3.60 8.80 -0.33
C ALA A 89 -4.27 8.47 -1.68
N SER A 90 -3.51 8.62 -2.75
CA SER A 90 -3.82 8.00 -4.04
C SER A 90 -3.41 6.52 -4.04
N PHE A 91 -3.88 5.77 -5.03
CA PHE A 91 -3.29 4.47 -5.34
C PHE A 91 -3.42 4.11 -6.81
N HIS A 92 -2.49 3.31 -7.32
CA HIS A 92 -2.59 2.70 -8.64
C HIS A 92 -1.79 1.40 -8.81
N THR A 93 -2.09 0.67 -9.87
CA THR A 93 -1.32 -0.49 -10.34
C THR A 93 -0.46 -0.07 -11.54
N HIS A 94 0.72 -0.67 -11.71
CA HIS A 94 1.55 -0.52 -12.91
C HIS A 94 1.27 -1.62 -13.96
N SER A 95 0.03 -1.67 -14.44
CA SER A 95 -0.42 -2.56 -15.55
C SER A 95 0.16 -3.98 -15.50
N THR A 96 0.49 -4.59 -16.64
CA THR A 96 1.15 -5.91 -16.78
C THR A 96 2.66 -5.70 -16.97
N TYR A 97 3.48 -6.71 -16.71
CA TYR A 97 4.92 -6.62 -16.97
C TYR A 97 5.18 -6.28 -18.45
N SER A 98 5.99 -5.26 -18.69
CA SER A 98 6.36 -4.78 -20.02
C SER A 98 7.85 -4.46 -20.03
N PRO A 99 8.66 -5.04 -20.94
CA PRO A 99 10.09 -4.74 -21.04
C PRO A 99 10.37 -3.32 -21.56
N GLU A 100 9.34 -2.61 -22.02
CA GLU A 100 9.45 -1.23 -22.52
C GLU A 100 9.42 -0.20 -21.38
N TYR A 101 8.92 -0.57 -20.20
CA TYR A 101 8.72 0.33 -19.07
C TYR A 101 9.44 -0.20 -17.82
N ASN A 102 10.01 0.71 -17.03
CA ASN A 102 10.46 0.38 -15.69
C ASN A 102 9.27 0.36 -14.73
N SER A 103 8.41 -0.66 -14.85
CA SER A 103 7.15 -0.79 -14.09
C SER A 103 7.34 -1.21 -12.63
N GLU A 104 8.56 -1.45 -12.17
CA GLU A 104 8.82 -1.99 -10.83
C GLU A 104 9.17 -0.92 -9.77
N VAL A 105 9.26 0.35 -10.18
CA VAL A 105 9.58 1.50 -9.31
C VAL A 105 8.60 2.65 -9.62
N PRO A 106 8.12 3.41 -8.60
CA PRO A 106 7.33 4.62 -8.84
C PRO A 106 8.05 5.63 -9.73
N SER A 107 7.28 6.36 -10.54
CA SER A 107 7.77 7.42 -11.42
C SER A 107 7.89 8.78 -10.71
N SER A 108 8.58 9.74 -11.33
CA SER A 108 8.60 11.13 -10.85
C SER A 108 7.21 11.76 -10.86
N THR A 109 6.42 11.44 -11.90
CA THR A 109 5.06 11.93 -12.06
C THR A 109 4.13 11.46 -10.94
N ASP A 110 4.30 10.21 -10.46
CA ASP A 110 3.55 9.70 -9.31
C ASP A 110 3.79 10.61 -8.09
N MET A 111 5.06 10.81 -7.74
CA MET A 111 5.46 11.61 -6.57
C MET A 111 5.02 13.08 -6.68
N GLU A 112 5.20 13.70 -7.85
CA GLU A 112 4.80 15.09 -8.08
C GLU A 112 3.28 15.27 -8.00
N SER A 113 2.51 14.31 -8.49
CA SER A 113 1.05 14.40 -8.49
C SER A 113 0.45 14.28 -7.09
N ASP A 114 1.03 13.40 -6.27
CA ASP A 114 0.64 13.19 -4.88
C ASP A 114 1.04 14.40 -4.02
N GLU A 115 2.27 14.92 -4.18
CA GLU A 115 2.75 16.13 -3.50
C GLU A 115 1.92 17.37 -3.85
N ALA A 116 1.63 17.58 -5.14
CA ALA A 116 0.80 18.70 -5.58
C ALA A 116 -0.63 18.63 -5.03
N SER A 117 -1.10 17.41 -4.70
CA SER A 117 -2.40 17.16 -4.09
C SER A 117 -2.36 17.18 -2.55
N GLY A 118 -1.17 17.23 -1.94
CA GLY A 118 -0.97 17.20 -0.49
C GLY A 118 -1.36 15.87 0.16
N ILE A 119 -1.19 14.76 -0.56
CA ILE A 119 -1.53 13.40 -0.12
C ILE A 119 -0.36 12.45 -0.37
N ASP A 120 -0.39 11.28 0.24
CA ASP A 120 0.58 10.21 -0.03
C ASP A 120 0.12 9.32 -1.21
N GLY A 121 0.92 8.30 -1.55
CA GLY A 121 0.62 7.40 -2.66
C GLY A 121 0.90 5.93 -2.37
N TRP A 122 0.13 5.03 -2.97
CA TRP A 122 0.37 3.58 -2.93
C TRP A 122 0.45 2.98 -4.33
N ILE A 123 1.51 2.22 -4.60
CA ILE A 123 1.73 1.65 -5.94
C ILE A 123 1.94 0.13 -5.84
N ALA A 124 1.20 -0.62 -6.66
CA ALA A 124 1.39 -2.05 -6.86
C ALA A 124 2.02 -2.31 -8.23
N THR A 125 3.04 -3.17 -8.27
CA THR A 125 3.85 -3.44 -9.47
C THR A 125 3.58 -4.85 -10.03
N PRO A 126 3.92 -5.14 -11.30
CA PRO A 126 3.81 -6.48 -11.88
C PRO A 126 4.56 -7.56 -11.10
N GLY A 127 5.74 -7.27 -10.54
CA GLY A 127 6.49 -8.16 -9.66
C GLY A 127 5.81 -8.47 -8.33
N GLY A 128 4.68 -7.82 -8.04
CA GLY A 128 3.92 -7.97 -6.81
C GLY A 128 4.50 -7.17 -5.64
N ARG A 129 5.36 -6.17 -5.92
CA ARG A 129 5.90 -5.25 -4.90
C ARG A 129 4.85 -4.22 -4.53
N LEU A 130 4.88 -3.80 -3.27
CA LEU A 130 4.08 -2.69 -2.77
C LEU A 130 5.00 -1.53 -2.39
N TRP A 131 4.69 -0.38 -2.93
CA TRP A 131 5.37 0.88 -2.66
C TRP A 131 4.44 1.85 -1.95
N TYR A 132 5.02 2.66 -1.08
CA TYR A 132 4.40 3.81 -0.44
C TYR A 132 5.22 5.06 -0.76
N VAL A 133 4.57 6.12 -1.21
CA VAL A 133 5.17 7.42 -1.46
C VAL A 133 4.80 8.33 -0.29
N ASP A 134 5.82 8.74 0.46
CA ASP A 134 5.68 9.84 1.42
C ASP A 134 5.95 11.14 0.67
N SER A 135 4.87 11.88 0.40
CA SER A 135 4.95 13.12 -0.37
C SER A 135 5.51 14.28 0.45
N SER A 136 5.50 14.18 1.78
CA SER A 136 6.08 15.20 2.66
C SER A 136 7.61 15.15 2.66
N GLU A 137 8.18 13.95 2.52
CA GLU A 137 9.62 13.72 2.43
C GLU A 137 10.12 13.63 0.98
N MET A 138 9.21 13.44 0.02
CA MET A 138 9.52 13.10 -1.37
C MET A 138 10.43 11.85 -1.44
N ILE A 139 9.99 10.79 -0.76
CA ILE A 139 10.64 9.48 -0.73
C ILE A 139 9.62 8.37 -1.02
N ALA A 140 9.96 7.50 -1.96
CA ALA A 140 9.26 6.25 -2.23
C ALA A 140 9.91 5.11 -1.44
N TYR A 141 9.15 4.43 -0.60
CA TYR A 141 9.55 3.28 0.20
C TYR A 141 8.94 1.98 -0.33
N GLN A 142 9.75 0.96 -0.52
CA GLN A 142 9.26 -0.38 -0.77
C GLN A 142 8.85 -1.00 0.56
N ILE A 143 7.55 -1.16 0.74
CA ILE A 143 6.98 -1.77 1.94
C ILE A 143 7.28 -3.26 1.97
N CYS A 144 7.24 -3.91 0.80
CA CYS A 144 7.53 -5.32 0.63
C CYS A 144 7.83 -5.64 -0.85
N GLY A 145 8.66 -6.67 -1.06
CA GLY A 145 9.14 -7.10 -2.38
C GLY A 145 8.15 -8.00 -3.12
N HIS A 146 8.69 -8.91 -3.94
CA HIS A 146 7.89 -9.82 -4.76
C HIS A 146 6.81 -10.58 -3.96
N HIS A 147 5.68 -10.83 -4.63
CA HIS A 147 4.53 -11.55 -4.08
C HIS A 147 3.87 -10.91 -2.85
N CYS A 148 4.12 -9.63 -2.56
CA CYS A 148 3.42 -8.95 -1.48
C CYS A 148 1.93 -8.71 -1.80
N VAL A 149 1.67 -8.37 -3.06
CA VAL A 149 0.34 -8.36 -3.68
C VAL A 149 0.38 -9.33 -4.89
N PRO A 150 -0.76 -9.65 -5.55
CA PRO A 150 -0.74 -10.57 -6.68
C PRO A 150 0.30 -10.15 -7.71
N GLN A 151 1.18 -11.08 -8.06
CA GLN A 151 2.19 -10.91 -9.10
C GLN A 151 1.58 -11.25 -10.46
N ASP A 152 2.00 -10.54 -11.48
CA ASP A 152 1.68 -10.86 -12.87
C ASP A 152 2.25 -12.24 -13.23
N PRO A 153 1.43 -13.19 -13.72
CA PRO A 153 1.92 -14.47 -14.21
C PRO A 153 2.97 -14.37 -15.32
N ASN A 154 3.01 -13.25 -16.04
CA ASN A 154 3.97 -12.99 -17.10
C ASN A 154 5.21 -12.20 -16.62
N TYR A 155 5.31 -11.90 -15.31
CA TYR A 155 6.45 -11.16 -14.78
C TYR A 155 7.77 -11.90 -15.03
N ILE A 156 8.76 -11.17 -15.54
CA ILE A 156 10.12 -11.65 -15.70
C ILE A 156 11.02 -10.78 -14.82
N ASP A 157 11.71 -11.44 -13.88
CA ASP A 157 12.71 -10.80 -13.05
C ASP A 157 13.97 -10.57 -13.89
N GLU A 158 14.15 -9.35 -14.39
CA GLU A 158 15.26 -9.02 -15.28
C GLU A 158 16.61 -9.03 -14.52
N PRO A 159 17.59 -9.83 -14.98
CA PRO A 159 18.90 -9.85 -14.36
C PRO A 159 19.54 -8.46 -14.32
N GLY A 160 19.87 -7.98 -13.12
CA GLY A 160 20.56 -6.70 -12.93
C GLY A 160 19.64 -5.53 -12.53
N GLN A 161 18.32 -5.72 -12.45
CA GLN A 161 17.44 -4.76 -11.80
C GLN A 161 17.71 -4.74 -10.28
N ASN A 162 18.66 -3.89 -9.86
CA ASN A 162 18.97 -3.67 -8.45
C ASN A 162 17.97 -2.68 -7.84
N ILE A 163 16.74 -3.14 -7.62
CA ILE A 163 15.69 -2.37 -6.98
C ILE A 163 16.06 -2.15 -5.51
N LYS A 164 16.15 -0.87 -5.12
CA LYS A 164 16.51 -0.48 -3.76
C LYS A 164 15.27 -0.47 -2.85
N PRO A 165 15.45 -0.58 -1.52
CA PRO A 165 14.33 -0.49 -0.59
C PRO A 165 13.64 0.89 -0.55
N TYR A 166 14.30 1.94 -1.06
CA TYR A 166 13.71 3.26 -1.18
C TYR A 166 14.42 4.08 -2.27
N TYR A 167 13.73 5.10 -2.76
CA TYR A 167 14.24 6.09 -3.70
C TYR A 167 13.80 7.49 -3.27
N SER A 168 14.73 8.45 -3.23
CA SER A 168 14.34 9.85 -3.18
C SER A 168 13.86 10.30 -4.56
N TYR A 169 13.05 11.36 -4.60
CA TYR A 169 12.62 11.98 -5.85
C TYR A 169 13.78 12.27 -6.82
N ARG A 170 14.90 12.80 -6.31
CA ARG A 170 16.11 13.03 -7.12
C ARG A 170 16.70 11.74 -7.70
N ALA A 171 16.63 10.62 -6.97
CA ALA A 171 17.11 9.34 -7.47
C ALA A 171 16.19 8.79 -8.58
N ILE A 172 14.87 9.00 -8.47
CA ILE A 172 13.89 8.67 -9.51
C ILE A 172 14.12 9.50 -10.76
N LEU A 173 14.21 10.83 -10.65
CA LEU A 173 14.52 11.72 -11.78
C LEU A 173 15.77 11.28 -12.55
N LYS A 174 16.85 10.99 -11.82
CA LYS A 174 18.09 10.49 -12.42
C LYS A 174 17.88 9.16 -13.15
N GLY A 175 17.06 8.26 -12.60
CA GLY A 175 16.72 6.98 -13.20
C GLY A 175 15.92 7.12 -14.50
N GLU A 176 15.10 8.17 -14.59
CA GLU A 176 14.29 8.52 -15.76
C GLU A 176 15.04 9.39 -16.79
N GLY A 177 16.25 9.84 -16.46
CA GLY A 177 17.13 10.58 -17.38
C GLY A 177 17.00 12.11 -17.31
N TYR A 178 16.43 12.64 -16.24
CA TYR A 178 16.37 14.09 -15.94
C TYR A 178 17.60 14.59 -15.15
#